data_AF-A0A9X6R632-F1
#
_entry.id   AF-A0A9X6R632-F1
#
_cell.length_a   1.000
_cell.length_b   1.000
_cell.length_c   1.000
_cell.angle_alpha   90.00
_cell.angle_beta   90.00
_cell.angle_gamma   90.00
#
_symmetry.space_group_name_H-M   'P 1'
#
loop_
_entity.id
_entity.type
_entity.pdbx_description
1 polymer ?
#
loop_
_entity_poly.entity_id
_entity_poly.type
_entity_poly.pdbx_seq_one_letter_code
_entity_poly.pdbx_strand_id
1 'polypeptide(L)'
;MKLSEQREKALSHWKFNLSIGLNNEEGFYISLDDWLTHDYYKIKSDLICGGCRIYNSGDGLRAYLWLETYLDLIQSQEFIPKFIDILCYEDYQKELMEMFEKHNSISEDTKMLTALGRIHKLQNNSVYTFEVLEELKNVLKSKNIPFRQITLKDMRVAYKKERVE
;
A
#
# COMPACT_ATOMS: atom_id res chain seq x y z
N MET A 1 -0.09 9.99 28.60
CA MET A 1 0.51 10.19 27.26
C MET A 1 -0.59 10.74 26.38
N LYS A 2 -0.39 11.91 25.76
CA LYS A 2 -1.38 12.50 24.85
C LYS A 2 -1.48 11.64 23.58
N LEU A 3 -2.66 11.59 22.94
CA LEU A 3 -2.88 10.81 21.72
C LEU A 3 -1.84 11.13 20.63
N SER A 4 -1.44 12.41 20.54
CA SER A 4 -0.38 12.90 19.65
C SER A 4 0.99 12.26 19.90
N GLU A 5 1.37 12.02 21.15
CA GLU A 5 2.65 11.40 21.53
C GLU A 5 2.65 9.89 21.23
N GLN A 6 1.49 9.23 21.36
CA GLN A 6 1.34 7.83 20.98
C GLN A 6 1.46 7.67 19.46
N ARG A 7 0.83 8.58 18.72
CA ARG A 7 0.87 8.67 17.26
C ARG A 7 2.29 8.87 16.76
N GLU A 8 3.02 9.86 17.28
CA GLU A 8 4.42 10.08 16.90
C GLU A 8 5.29 8.84 17.13
N LYS A 9 5.13 8.16 18.27
CA LYS A 9 5.90 6.95 18.58
C LYS A 9 5.57 5.79 17.64
N ALA A 10 4.30 5.55 17.35
CA ALA A 10 3.88 4.49 16.41
C ALA A 10 4.29 4.79 14.96
N LEU A 11 4.14 6.05 14.54
CA LEU A 11 4.53 6.51 13.21
C LEU A 11 6.05 6.51 13.02
N SER A 12 6.85 6.65 14.07
CA SER A 12 8.32 6.69 13.94
C SER A 12 8.91 5.42 13.29
N HIS A 13 8.37 4.24 13.60
CA HIS A 13 8.81 2.97 13.00
C HIS A 13 8.51 2.92 11.51
N TRP A 14 7.29 3.28 11.12
CA TRP A 14 6.87 3.28 9.72
C TRP A 14 7.50 4.43 8.92
N LYS A 15 7.61 5.64 9.50
CA LYS A 15 8.35 6.76 8.90
C LYS A 15 9.79 6.38 8.60
N PHE A 16 10.47 5.70 9.53
CA PHE A 16 11.83 5.19 9.30
C PHE A 16 11.89 4.16 8.16
N ASN A 17 11.00 3.17 8.17
CA ASN A 17 10.92 2.17 7.09
C ASN A 17 10.64 2.83 5.72
N LEU A 18 9.79 3.85 5.70
CA LEU A 18 9.42 4.61 4.51
C LEU A 18 10.54 5.55 4.06
N SER A 19 11.23 6.23 4.97
CA SER A 19 12.32 7.16 4.64
C SER A 19 13.55 6.45 4.04
N ILE A 20 13.72 5.16 4.35
CA ILE A 20 14.80 4.35 3.78
C ILE A 20 14.42 3.79 2.41
N GLY A 21 13.13 3.53 2.18
CA GLY A 21 12.63 2.88 0.97
C GLY A 21 11.99 3.81 -0.05
N LEU A 22 11.69 5.07 0.29
CA LEU A 22 10.94 5.98 -0.56
C LEU A 22 11.74 7.22 -0.95
N ASN A 23 11.67 7.55 -2.24
CA ASN A 23 12.21 8.77 -2.81
C ASN A 23 11.05 9.63 -3.35
N ASN A 24 10.95 10.90 -2.95
CA ASN A 24 9.93 11.83 -3.45
C ASN A 24 10.08 12.11 -4.96
N GLU A 25 11.27 11.86 -5.53
CA GLU A 25 11.50 11.98 -6.97
C GLU A 25 11.08 10.73 -7.76
N GLU A 26 10.60 9.69 -7.09
CA GLU A 26 10.17 8.44 -7.72
C GLU A 26 8.67 8.22 -7.53
N GLY A 27 8.12 7.31 -8.33
CA GLY A 27 6.77 6.81 -8.10
C GLY A 27 6.76 5.75 -7.01
N PHE A 28 5.56 5.35 -6.60
CA PHE A 28 5.33 4.30 -5.63
C PHE A 28 4.52 3.16 -6.24
N TYR A 29 4.65 1.97 -5.68
CA TYR A 29 4.05 0.78 -6.24
C TYR A 29 3.34 -0.09 -5.18
N ILE A 30 2.14 -0.55 -5.49
CA ILE A 30 1.33 -1.45 -4.67
C ILE A 30 1.13 -2.73 -5.46
N SER A 31 1.62 -3.87 -4.96
CA SER A 31 1.36 -5.18 -5.55
C SER A 31 0.25 -5.89 -4.81
N LEU A 32 -0.75 -6.34 -5.55
CA LEU A 32 -1.63 -7.42 -5.08
C LEU A 32 -0.92 -8.74 -5.43
N ASP A 33 -0.53 -9.51 -4.41
CA ASP A 33 0.23 -10.75 -4.57
C ASP A 33 -0.50 -11.91 -3.90
N ASP A 34 -0.95 -12.88 -4.70
CA ASP A 34 -1.50 -14.13 -4.22
C ASP A 34 -0.39 -15.20 -4.28
N TRP A 35 0.06 -15.64 -3.10
CA TRP A 35 1.11 -16.66 -2.94
C TRP A 35 0.75 -18.01 -3.57
N LEU A 36 -0.54 -18.28 -3.77
CA LEU A 36 -1.08 -19.53 -4.29
C LEU A 36 -1.25 -19.53 -5.81
N THR A 37 -1.27 -18.36 -6.46
CA THR A 37 -1.62 -18.27 -7.89
C THR A 37 -0.71 -17.42 -8.77
N HIS A 38 0.28 -16.67 -8.24
CA HIS A 38 0.90 -15.61 -9.05
C HIS A 38 2.40 -15.75 -9.32
N ASP A 39 2.73 -15.66 -10.62
CA ASP A 39 4.07 -15.65 -11.23
C ASP A 39 4.86 -14.35 -10.96
N TYR A 40 4.36 -13.43 -10.14
CA TYR A 40 4.97 -12.13 -9.86
C TYR A 40 6.36 -12.25 -9.19
N TYR A 41 6.58 -13.31 -8.42
CA TYR A 41 7.87 -13.68 -7.83
C TYR A 41 9.01 -13.82 -8.85
N LYS A 42 8.70 -14.08 -10.12
CA LYS A 42 9.72 -14.26 -11.17
C LYS A 42 10.25 -12.96 -11.73
N ILE A 43 9.56 -11.84 -11.50
CA ILE A 43 10.18 -10.54 -11.75
C ILE A 43 11.00 -10.22 -10.51
N LYS A 44 12.32 -10.44 -10.60
CA LYS A 44 13.28 -9.76 -9.72
C LYS A 44 13.06 -8.27 -9.93
N SER A 45 12.18 -7.69 -9.14
CA SER A 45 12.02 -6.27 -9.08
C SER A 45 13.24 -5.73 -8.35
N ASP A 46 14.31 -5.46 -9.09
CA ASP A 46 15.13 -4.29 -8.80
C ASP A 46 14.28 -3.05 -9.15
N LEU A 47 13.04 -2.98 -8.62
CA LEU A 47 12.19 -1.81 -8.77
C LEU A 47 12.86 -0.77 -7.90
N ILE A 48 13.34 0.25 -8.58
CA ILE A 48 14.13 1.37 -8.03
C ILE A 48 13.32 2.13 -6.97
N CYS A 49 11.99 1.98 -6.96
CA CYS A 49 11.08 2.58 -6.00
C CYS A 49 10.61 1.61 -4.89
N GLY A 50 10.42 2.14 -3.67
CA GLY A 50 9.76 1.40 -2.60
C GLY A 50 8.34 0.94 -2.99
N GLY A 51 7.89 -0.16 -2.38
CA GLY A 51 6.59 -0.75 -2.69
C GLY A 51 5.90 -1.40 -1.50
N CYS A 52 4.57 -1.44 -1.54
CA CYS A 52 3.71 -2.13 -0.59
C CYS A 52 3.22 -3.42 -1.25
N ARG A 53 3.36 -4.56 -0.58
CA ARG A 53 2.86 -5.84 -1.06
C ARG A 53 1.72 -6.29 -0.17
N ILE A 54 0.58 -6.55 -0.80
CA ILE A 54 -0.63 -7.02 -0.13
C ILE A 54 -0.72 -8.52 -0.41
N TYR A 55 -0.45 -9.34 0.61
CA TYR A 55 -0.48 -10.79 0.47
C TYR A 55 -1.80 -11.39 0.96
N ASN A 56 -2.27 -12.42 0.26
CA ASN A 56 -3.42 -13.20 0.69
C ASN A 56 -3.16 -14.01 1.98
N SER A 57 -1.90 -14.30 2.33
CA SER A 57 -1.49 -15.14 3.48
C SER A 57 -1.72 -14.53 4.87
N GLY A 58 -2.53 -13.48 4.97
CA GLY A 58 -2.90 -12.84 6.24
C GLY A 58 -2.18 -11.53 6.56
N ASP A 59 -1.31 -11.04 5.66
CA ASP A 59 -0.64 -9.72 5.81
C ASP A 59 -1.54 -8.53 5.44
N GLY A 60 -2.82 -8.76 5.13
CA GLY A 60 -3.79 -7.70 4.85
C GLY A 60 -3.85 -6.62 5.94
N LEU A 61 -3.65 -6.99 7.21
CA LEU A 61 -3.51 -6.02 8.29
C LEU A 61 -2.26 -5.15 8.12
N ARG A 62 -1.08 -5.73 7.87
CA ARG A 62 0.15 -4.95 7.68
C ARG A 62 0.06 -4.03 6.47
N ALA A 63 -0.55 -4.51 5.38
CA ALA A 63 -0.84 -3.71 4.20
C ALA A 63 -1.76 -2.53 4.53
N TYR A 64 -2.88 -2.78 5.23
CA TYR A 64 -3.77 -1.73 5.69
C TYR A 64 -3.02 -0.66 6.52
N LEU A 65 -2.25 -1.09 7.52
CA LEU A 65 -1.51 -0.18 8.42
C LEU A 65 -0.46 0.63 7.68
N TRP A 66 0.24 -0.01 6.75
CA TRP A 66 1.21 0.64 5.88
C TRP A 66 0.53 1.72 5.04
N LEU A 67 -0.57 1.38 4.37
CA LEU A 67 -1.31 2.29 3.48
C LEU A 67 -1.93 3.46 4.27
N GLU A 68 -2.45 3.19 5.47
CA GLU A 68 -3.03 4.21 6.34
C GLU A 68 -1.96 5.19 6.83
N THR A 69 -0.81 4.66 7.28
CA THR A 69 0.33 5.50 7.67
C THR A 69 0.81 6.34 6.49
N TYR A 70 0.84 5.76 5.30
CA TYR A 70 1.26 6.46 4.10
C TYR A 70 0.27 7.57 3.70
N LEU A 71 -1.04 7.33 3.84
CA LEU A 71 -2.07 8.33 3.66
C LEU A 71 -1.86 9.54 4.57
N ASP A 72 -1.54 9.31 5.85
CA ASP A 72 -1.24 10.37 6.81
C ASP A 72 -0.05 11.24 6.36
N LEU A 73 1.02 10.61 5.83
CA LEU A 73 2.21 11.33 5.36
C LEU A 73 1.95 12.19 4.12
N ILE A 74 1.12 11.68 3.19
CA ILE A 74 0.72 12.44 2.01
C ILE A 74 -0.16 13.64 2.40
N GLN A 75 -1.05 13.43 3.38
CA GLN A 75 -1.90 14.50 3.90
C GLN A 75 -1.08 15.57 4.62
N SER A 76 -0.09 15.19 5.44
CA SER A 76 0.82 16.12 6.11
C SER A 76 1.89 16.75 5.19
N GLN A 77 1.95 16.32 3.92
CA GLN A 77 2.96 16.75 2.93
C GLN A 77 4.41 16.35 3.29
N GLU A 78 4.60 15.43 4.23
CA GLU A 78 5.92 14.91 4.57
C GLU A 78 6.49 14.00 3.49
N PHE A 79 5.61 13.27 2.78
CA PHE A 79 6.00 12.42 1.66
C PHE A 79 4.99 12.58 0.51
N ILE A 80 5.47 12.85 -0.70
CA ILE A 80 4.62 13.04 -1.88
C ILE A 80 5.22 12.30 -3.08
N PRO A 81 4.61 11.20 -3.55
CA PRO A 81 5.13 10.47 -4.70
C PRO A 81 4.82 11.20 -6.02
N LYS A 82 5.58 10.90 -7.07
CA LYS A 82 5.24 11.34 -8.44
C LYS A 82 4.00 10.63 -9.00
N PHE A 83 3.80 9.37 -8.63
CA PHE A 83 2.65 8.55 -9.01
C PHE A 83 2.51 7.37 -8.04
N ILE A 84 1.35 6.72 -8.03
CA ILE A 84 1.15 5.38 -7.46
C ILE A 84 0.63 4.45 -8.53
N ASP A 85 1.27 3.29 -8.67
CA ASP A 85 0.82 2.20 -9.52
C ASP A 85 0.35 1.03 -8.67
N ILE A 86 -0.88 0.55 -8.88
CA ILE A 86 -1.37 -0.71 -8.33
C ILE A 86 -1.27 -1.80 -9.40
N LEU A 87 -0.45 -2.83 -9.15
CA LEU A 87 -0.42 -4.03 -9.98
C LEU A 87 -1.53 -4.97 -9.58
N CYS A 88 -2.31 -5.34 -10.58
CA CYS A 88 -3.30 -6.39 -10.53
C CYS A 88 -3.44 -7.02 -11.93
N TYR A 89 -4.27 -8.05 -12.07
CA TYR A 89 -4.55 -8.71 -13.33
C TYR A 89 -5.53 -7.94 -14.21
N GLU A 90 -6.67 -7.56 -13.63
CA GLU A 90 -7.79 -6.98 -14.39
C GLU A 90 -8.42 -5.80 -13.67
N ASP A 91 -8.88 -6.01 -12.43
CA ASP A 91 -9.55 -5.00 -11.62
C ASP A 91 -9.07 -5.19 -10.18
N TYR A 92 -8.35 -4.20 -9.65
CA TYR A 92 -7.74 -4.34 -8.32
C TYR A 92 -8.77 -4.50 -7.20
N GLN A 93 -9.97 -3.92 -7.37
CA GLN A 93 -11.02 -4.02 -6.36
C GLN A 93 -11.56 -5.44 -6.31
N LYS A 94 -11.90 -6.01 -7.47
CA LYS A 94 -12.36 -7.40 -7.57
C LYS A 94 -11.31 -8.37 -7.05
N GLU A 95 -10.06 -8.22 -7.50
CA GLU A 95 -8.95 -9.08 -7.11
C GLU A 95 -8.68 -9.00 -5.60
N LEU A 96 -8.65 -7.80 -5.03
CA LEU A 96 -8.47 -7.62 -3.58
C LEU A 96 -9.60 -8.30 -2.78
N MET A 97 -10.84 -8.22 -3.24
CA MET A 97 -11.97 -8.88 -2.56
C MET A 97 -11.87 -10.40 -2.66
N GLU A 98 -11.48 -10.94 -3.81
CA GLU A 98 -11.28 -12.39 -4.02
C GLU A 98 -10.12 -12.94 -3.18
N MET A 99 -8.99 -12.21 -3.10
CA MET A 99 -7.80 -12.63 -2.34
C MET A 99 -8.08 -12.91 -0.86
N PHE A 100 -8.98 -12.15 -0.24
CA PHE A 100 -9.32 -12.29 1.18
C PHE A 100 -10.68 -12.94 1.41
N GLU A 101 -11.38 -13.42 0.38
CA GLU A 101 -12.71 -14.05 0.50
C GLU A 101 -12.69 -15.19 1.54
N LYS A 102 -11.58 -15.93 1.62
CA LYS A 102 -11.39 -17.07 2.53
C LYS A 102 -10.68 -16.74 3.84
N HIS A 103 -10.25 -15.49 4.03
CA HIS A 103 -9.39 -15.06 5.15
C HIS A 103 -10.04 -13.92 5.95
N ASN A 104 -10.95 -14.28 6.86
CA ASN A 104 -11.46 -13.37 7.89
C ASN A 104 -10.46 -13.28 9.05
N SER A 105 -9.39 -12.50 8.92
CA SER A 105 -8.56 -12.15 10.09
C SER A 105 -8.98 -10.80 10.65
N ILE A 106 -9.59 -10.84 11.83
CA ILE A 106 -9.83 -9.67 12.68
C ILE A 106 -8.47 -9.14 13.14
N SER A 107 -8.25 -7.84 12.99
CA SER A 107 -7.02 -7.18 13.42
C SER A 107 -6.93 -7.10 14.96
N GLU A 108 -6.03 -7.88 15.55
CA GLU A 108 -5.77 -7.89 17.01
C GLU A 108 -4.77 -6.81 17.50
N ASP A 109 -4.41 -5.79 16.71
CA ASP A 109 -3.49 -4.74 17.19
C ASP A 109 -4.18 -3.44 17.65
N THR A 110 -4.97 -3.58 18.71
CA THR A 110 -5.68 -2.46 19.37
C THR A 110 -4.75 -1.32 19.77
N LYS A 111 -3.50 -1.61 20.14
CA LYS A 111 -2.56 -0.58 20.63
C LYS A 111 -2.10 0.34 19.51
N MET A 112 -1.82 -0.19 18.33
CA MET A 112 -1.38 0.61 17.20
C MET A 112 -2.52 1.41 16.56
N LEU A 113 -3.70 0.82 16.39
CA LEU A 113 -4.88 1.55 15.88
C LEU A 113 -5.28 2.71 16.79
N THR A 114 -5.22 2.50 18.12
CA THR A 114 -5.41 3.56 19.10
C THR A 114 -4.37 4.66 18.96
N ALA A 115 -3.10 4.30 18.70
CA ALA A 115 -2.03 5.26 18.50
C ALA A 115 -2.22 6.09 17.21
N LEU A 116 -2.78 5.51 16.14
CA LEU A 116 -3.12 6.25 14.92
C LEU A 116 -4.37 7.14 15.08
N GLY A 117 -5.10 7.02 16.19
CA GLY A 117 -6.34 7.75 16.44
C GLY A 117 -7.54 7.16 15.67
N ARG A 118 -7.46 5.91 15.24
CA ARG A 118 -8.54 5.22 14.53
C ARG A 118 -9.43 4.45 15.48
N ILE A 119 -10.71 4.42 15.13
CA ILE A 119 -11.71 3.60 15.79
C ILE A 119 -11.47 2.16 15.36
N HIS A 120 -11.28 1.27 16.33
CA HIS A 120 -11.28 -0.17 16.09
C HIS A 120 -12.65 -0.58 15.54
N LYS A 121 -12.70 -1.21 14.36
CA LYS A 121 -13.91 -1.87 13.86
C LYS A 121 -13.61 -3.33 13.58
N LEU A 122 -14.60 -4.17 13.86
CA LEU A 122 -14.57 -5.57 13.50
C LEU A 122 -15.08 -5.71 12.07
N GLN A 123 -14.18 -5.70 11.07
CA GLN A 123 -14.55 -5.85 9.66
C GLN A 123 -13.44 -6.58 8.87
N ASN A 124 -13.77 -7.04 7.67
CA ASN A 124 -12.87 -7.81 6.80
C ASN A 124 -11.67 -6.96 6.33
N ASN A 125 -10.46 -7.52 6.33
CA ASN A 125 -9.24 -6.85 5.90
C ASN A 125 -9.27 -6.38 4.44
N SER A 126 -9.98 -7.08 3.54
CA SER A 126 -10.16 -6.60 2.16
C SER A 126 -10.95 -5.30 2.14
N VAL A 127 -12.01 -5.21 2.94
CA VAL A 127 -12.83 -3.99 3.05
C VAL A 127 -12.00 -2.84 3.58
N TYR A 128 -11.24 -3.06 4.65
CA TYR A 128 -10.33 -2.06 5.19
C TYR A 128 -9.30 -1.57 4.19
N THR A 129 -8.62 -2.50 3.53
CA THR A 129 -7.59 -2.19 2.55
C THR A 129 -8.18 -1.42 1.37
N PHE A 130 -9.37 -1.83 0.91
CA PHE A 130 -10.10 -1.16 -0.16
C PHE A 130 -10.50 0.27 0.23
N GLU A 131 -11.08 0.46 1.42
CA GLU A 131 -11.46 1.79 1.93
C GLU A 131 -10.26 2.75 1.97
N VAL A 132 -9.13 2.30 2.49
CA VAL A 132 -7.91 3.13 2.55
C VAL A 132 -7.33 3.39 1.17
N LEU A 133 -7.36 2.41 0.25
CA LEU A 133 -6.94 2.61 -1.13
C LEU A 133 -7.80 3.67 -1.84
N GLU A 134 -9.12 3.67 -1.63
CA GLU A 134 -10.01 4.69 -2.17
C GLU A 134 -9.75 6.07 -1.54
N GLU A 135 -9.54 6.15 -0.22
CA GLU A 135 -9.13 7.39 0.45
C GLU A 135 -7.82 7.94 -0.13
N LEU A 136 -6.82 7.08 -0.30
CA LEU A 136 -5.53 7.40 -0.88
C LEU A 136 -5.66 7.94 -2.30
N LYS A 137 -6.39 7.23 -3.16
CA LYS A 137 -6.70 7.65 -4.53
C LYS A 137 -7.36 9.02 -4.58
N ASN A 138 -8.32 9.28 -3.68
CA ASN A 138 -9.00 10.59 -3.59
C ASN A 138 -8.04 11.71 -3.16
N VAL A 139 -7.19 11.47 -2.16
CA VAL A 139 -6.17 12.45 -1.72
C VAL A 139 -5.18 12.75 -2.84
N LEU A 140 -4.69 11.73 -3.55
CA LEU A 140 -3.76 11.91 -4.66
C LEU A 140 -4.40 12.69 -5.82
N LYS A 141 -5.66 12.39 -6.15
CA LYS A 141 -6.43 13.13 -7.14
C LYS A 141 -6.53 14.62 -6.78
N SER A 142 -6.77 14.93 -5.51
CA SER A 142 -6.82 16.33 -5.02
C SER A 142 -5.48 17.08 -5.18
N LYS A 143 -4.37 16.34 -5.23
CA LYS A 143 -3.00 16.85 -5.40
C LYS A 143 -2.49 16.72 -6.84
N ASN A 144 -3.34 16.30 -7.78
CA ASN A 144 -3.00 16.03 -9.18
C ASN A 144 -1.89 14.97 -9.35
N ILE A 145 -1.84 13.98 -8.46
CA ILE A 145 -0.89 12.87 -8.52
C ILE A 145 -1.59 11.66 -9.13
N PRO A 146 -1.01 11.00 -10.16
CA PRO A 146 -1.59 9.83 -10.78
C PRO A 146 -1.69 8.65 -9.82
N PHE A 147 -2.86 8.01 -9.77
CA PHE A 147 -3.07 6.68 -9.20
C PHE A 147 -3.54 5.77 -10.34
N ARG A 148 -2.71 4.80 -10.75
CA ARG A 148 -2.90 4.02 -11.98
C ARG A 148 -2.99 2.55 -11.66
N GLN A 149 -3.84 1.85 -12.37
CA GLN A 149 -3.84 0.40 -12.41
C GLN A 149 -2.89 -0.07 -13.51
N ILE A 150 -2.00 -1.01 -13.20
CA ILE A 150 -1.07 -1.61 -14.16
C ILE A 150 -1.14 -3.13 -14.06
N THR A 151 -0.70 -3.81 -15.12
CA THR A 151 -0.61 -5.27 -15.20
C THR A 151 0.84 -5.72 -15.31
N LEU A 152 1.08 -7.04 -15.24
CA LEU A 152 2.42 -7.60 -15.41
C LEU A 152 3.05 -7.22 -16.76
N LYS A 153 2.20 -7.11 -17.77
CA LYS A 153 2.60 -6.79 -19.13
C LYS A 153 3.16 -5.37 -19.19
N ASP A 154 2.55 -4.43 -18.48
CA ASP A 154 2.96 -3.03 -18.46
C ASP A 154 4.34 -2.89 -17.82
N MET A 155 4.59 -3.58 -16.70
CA MET A 155 5.92 -3.61 -16.06
C MET A 155 7.00 -4.19 -16.97
N ARG A 156 6.71 -5.29 -17.68
CA ARG A 156 7.67 -5.91 -18.61
C ARG A 156 8.03 -5.00 -19.79
N VAL A 157 7.12 -4.13 -20.22
CA VAL A 157 7.38 -3.16 -21.30
C VAL A 157 8.27 -2.03 -20.80
N ALA A 158 8.03 -1.50 -19.59
CA ALA A 158 8.89 -0.48 -18.98
C ALA A 158 10.33 -0.97 -18.82
N TYR A 159 10.51 -2.15 -18.23
CA TYR A 159 11.83 -2.77 -18.04
C TYR A 159 12.60 -3.03 -19.34
N LYS A 160 11.90 -3.28 -20.45
CA LYS A 160 12.54 -3.47 -21.75
C LYS A 160 13.03 -2.16 -22.35
N LYS A 161 12.34 -1.03 -22.10
CA LYS A 161 12.77 0.28 -22.61
C LYS A 161 14.05 0.75 -21.92
N GLU A 162 14.14 0.61 -20.60
CA GLU A 162 15.31 1.02 -19.81
C GLU A 162 16.60 0.21 -20.10
N ARG A 163 16.50 -0.91 -20.81
CA ARG A 163 17.68 -1.73 -21.22
C ARG A 163 18.12 -1.52 -22.65
N VAL A 164 17.38 -0.74 -23.44
CA VAL A 164 17.66 -0.47 -24.86
C VAL A 164 18.15 0.96 -25.09
N GLU A 165 18.17 1.78 -24.04
CA GLU A 165 18.85 3.09 -23.98
C GLU A 165 20.16 2.96 -23.18
#